data_AF-A0A8H6HLJ4-F1
#
_entry.id   AF-A0A8H6HLJ4-F1
#
_cell.length_a   1.000
_cell.length_b   1.000
_cell.length_c   1.000
_cell.angle_alpha   90.00
_cell.angle_beta   90.00
_cell.angle_gamma   90.00
#
_symmetry.space_group_name_H-M   'P 1'
#
loop_
_entity.id
_entity.type
_entity.pdbx_description
1 polymer ?
#
loop_
_entity_poly.entity_id
_entity_poly.type
_entity_poly.pdbx_seq_one_letter_code
_entity_poly.pdbx_strand_id
1 'polypeptide(L)'
;MLSVASKYNLRYAPPLLTEEGQRSLPAWYHPGKRGTTNTRDNGTIPQCLRDVHGVFTVGQLEALVSDFPHPPEFHEPPQEEVDTLEPGCQCTQCDLLRQKGCKDPVVCLERAVHELSLLGEKWHPNADAPTINDLVHRFKEVTATLVLSETEKVFDPVLSAYASREGGFRIF
;
A
#
# COMPACT_ATOMS: atom_id res chain seq x y z
N MET A 1 18.69 -10.97 3.29
CA MET A 1 18.08 -10.23 4.42
C MET A 1 16.78 -10.88 4.93
N LEU A 2 15.83 -11.27 4.07
CA LEU A 2 14.56 -11.89 4.51
C LEU A 2 14.72 -13.22 5.30
N SER A 3 15.72 -14.05 4.97
CA SER A 3 16.01 -15.28 5.72
C SER A 3 16.49 -15.04 7.15
N VAL A 4 17.27 -13.98 7.36
CA VAL A 4 17.72 -13.53 8.68
C VAL A 4 16.53 -12.96 9.46
N ALA A 5 15.68 -12.17 8.81
CA ALA A 5 14.48 -11.64 9.45
C ALA A 5 13.55 -12.75 9.95
N SER A 6 13.33 -13.78 9.12
CA SER A 6 12.54 -14.95 9.53
C SER A 6 13.18 -15.73 10.68
N LYS A 7 14.51 -15.93 10.66
CA LYS A 7 15.24 -16.63 11.73
C LYS A 7 15.09 -15.96 13.11
N TYR A 8 15.01 -14.62 13.13
CA TYR A 8 14.91 -13.84 14.37
C TYR A 8 13.50 -13.27 14.61
N ASN A 9 12.47 -13.77 13.92
CA ASN A 9 11.08 -13.30 14.00
C ASN A 9 10.95 -11.76 13.88
N LEU A 10 11.84 -11.14 13.09
CA LEU A 10 11.82 -9.71 12.82
C LEU A 10 10.61 -9.42 11.93
N ARG A 11 9.71 -8.58 12.44
CA ARG A 11 8.53 -8.12 11.72
C ARG A 11 8.60 -6.61 11.54
N TYR A 12 8.21 -6.14 10.36
CA TYR A 12 8.02 -4.70 10.16
C TYR A 12 6.72 -4.29 10.87
N ALA A 13 6.86 -3.67 12.03
CA ALA A 13 5.75 -3.33 12.90
C ALA A 13 6.00 -1.99 13.62
N PRO A 14 6.19 -0.89 12.86
CA PRO A 14 6.36 0.42 13.46
C PRO A 14 5.12 0.75 14.32
N PRO A 15 5.29 1.38 15.49
CA PRO A 15 4.17 1.77 16.34
C PRO A 15 3.34 2.86 15.67
N LEU A 16 4.03 3.79 15.02
CA LEU A 16 3.51 4.90 14.27
C LEU A 16 4.29 5.00 12.96
N LEU A 17 3.56 5.11 11.86
CA LEU A 17 4.11 5.28 10.52
C LEU A 17 3.57 6.60 9.97
N THR A 18 4.47 7.44 9.47
CA THR A 18 4.08 8.68 8.77
C THR A 18 3.54 8.35 7.38
N GLU A 19 2.84 9.31 6.77
CA GLU A 19 2.38 9.21 5.38
C GLU A 19 3.54 8.94 4.40
N GLU A 20 4.66 9.63 4.56
CA GLU A 20 5.89 9.38 3.79
C GLU A 20 6.38 7.93 3.98
N GLY A 21 6.37 7.47 5.22
CA GLY A 21 6.69 6.09 5.57
C GLY A 21 5.77 5.10 4.86
N GLN A 22 4.46 5.32 4.88
CA GLN A 22 3.47 4.49 4.19
C GLN A 22 3.71 4.46 2.68
N ARG A 23 3.91 5.63 2.05
CA ARG A 23 4.17 5.73 0.60
C ARG A 23 5.49 5.07 0.18
N SER A 24 6.49 5.03 1.05
CA SER A 24 7.79 4.41 0.78
C SER A 24 7.78 2.88 0.81
N LEU A 25 6.72 2.28 1.37
CA LEU A 25 6.60 0.83 1.46
C LEU A 25 6.40 0.18 0.09
N PRO A 26 6.85 -1.08 -0.09
CA PRO A 26 6.68 -1.77 -1.35
C PRO A 26 5.19 -2.08 -1.61
N ALA A 27 4.67 -1.75 -2.79
CA ALA A 27 3.28 -2.06 -3.16
C ALA A 27 3.04 -3.58 -3.27
N TRP A 28 4.08 -4.34 -3.59
CA TRP A 28 4.06 -5.80 -3.78
C TRP A 28 4.60 -6.51 -2.55
N TYR A 29 4.01 -7.67 -2.20
CA TYR A 29 4.33 -8.42 -0.98
C TYR A 29 4.23 -7.57 0.29
N HIS A 30 3.33 -6.59 0.29
CA HIS A 30 3.21 -5.60 1.34
C HIS A 30 2.74 -6.24 2.67
N PRO A 31 3.40 -5.98 3.82
CA PRO A 31 3.11 -6.64 5.10
C PRO A 31 1.71 -6.34 5.66
N GLY A 32 1.13 -5.23 5.23
CA GLY A 32 -0.20 -4.76 5.62
C GLY A 32 -1.36 -5.17 4.72
N LYS A 33 -1.13 -5.97 3.67
CA LYS A 33 -2.21 -6.44 2.78
C LYS A 33 -3.15 -7.40 3.53
N ARG A 34 -4.44 -7.07 3.54
CA ARG A 34 -5.53 -7.92 4.05
C ARG A 34 -6.02 -8.79 2.90
N GLY A 35 -5.95 -10.11 3.04
CA GLY A 35 -6.45 -11.03 2.00
C GLY A 35 -5.79 -12.40 2.09
N THR A 36 -6.50 -13.42 1.61
CA THR A 36 -5.94 -14.77 1.48
C THR A 36 -4.86 -14.77 0.39
N THR A 37 -3.96 -15.74 0.46
CA THR A 37 -2.77 -16.07 -0.35
C THR A 37 -2.89 -16.00 -1.89
N ASN A 38 -3.98 -15.45 -2.44
CA ASN A 38 -4.33 -15.47 -3.86
C ASN A 38 -4.13 -14.12 -4.59
N THR A 39 -3.59 -13.09 -3.94
CA THR A 39 -3.01 -11.96 -4.67
C THR A 39 -1.76 -12.44 -5.39
N ARG A 40 -1.92 -12.82 -6.65
CA ARG A 40 -0.82 -13.21 -7.52
C ARG A 40 -0.01 -11.98 -7.91
N ASP A 41 0.83 -11.49 -7.00
CA ASP A 41 1.81 -10.41 -7.25
C ASP A 41 2.81 -10.78 -8.38
N ASN A 42 2.84 -12.06 -8.79
CA ASN A 42 3.61 -12.61 -9.91
C ASN A 42 2.79 -12.77 -11.22
N GLY A 43 1.57 -12.24 -11.29
CA GLY A 43 0.77 -12.29 -12.52
C GLY A 43 1.29 -11.35 -13.61
N THR A 44 0.76 -11.51 -14.82
CA THR A 44 1.09 -10.66 -15.97
C THR A 44 0.75 -9.19 -15.73
N ILE A 45 -0.36 -8.90 -15.05
CA ILE A 45 -0.78 -7.51 -14.75
C ILE A 45 0.13 -6.86 -13.70
N PRO A 46 0.39 -7.47 -12.51
CA PRO A 46 1.40 -6.94 -11.59
C PRO A 46 2.80 -6.80 -12.20
N GLN A 47 3.16 -7.71 -13.11
CA GLN A 47 4.42 -7.58 -13.83
C GLN A 47 4.42 -6.39 -14.79
N CYS A 48 3.33 -6.17 -15.54
CA CYS A 48 3.17 -4.97 -16.37
C CYS A 48 3.24 -3.69 -15.54
N LEU A 49 2.59 -3.67 -14.38
CA LEU A 49 2.63 -2.53 -13.46
C LEU A 49 4.06 -2.21 -12.97
N ARG A 50 4.91 -3.22 -12.77
CA ARG A 50 6.32 -3.01 -12.43
C ARG A 50 7.18 -2.60 -13.63
N ASP A 51 7.10 -3.37 -14.70
CA ASP A 51 8.06 -3.30 -15.79
C ASP A 51 7.73 -2.16 -16.78
N VAL A 52 6.44 -1.88 -17.00
CA VAL A 52 5.97 -0.85 -17.94
C VAL A 52 5.53 0.42 -17.20
N HIS A 53 4.79 0.29 -16.10
CA HIS A 53 4.30 1.46 -15.35
C HIS A 53 5.28 1.95 -14.28
N GLY A 54 6.31 1.18 -13.94
CA GLY A 54 7.32 1.58 -12.94
C GLY A 54 6.81 1.61 -11.50
N VAL A 55 5.76 0.86 -11.18
CA VAL A 55 5.13 0.86 -9.86
C VAL A 55 5.80 -0.16 -8.95
N PHE A 56 6.52 0.31 -7.94
CA PHE A 56 7.18 -0.51 -6.91
C PHE A 56 6.74 -0.16 -5.50
N THR A 57 6.36 1.09 -5.24
CA THR A 57 5.96 1.57 -3.91
C THR A 57 4.47 1.90 -3.84
N VAL A 58 3.93 1.94 -2.62
CA VAL A 58 2.53 2.34 -2.38
C VAL A 58 2.27 3.76 -2.90
N GLY A 59 3.21 4.69 -2.73
CA GLY A 59 3.07 6.05 -3.26
C GLY A 59 3.03 6.11 -4.79
N GLN A 60 3.78 5.23 -5.48
CA GLN A 60 3.70 5.13 -6.95
C GLN A 60 2.39 4.51 -7.41
N LEU A 61 1.84 3.55 -6.64
CA LEU A 61 0.55 2.94 -6.90
C LEU A 61 -0.58 3.96 -6.74
N GLU A 62 -0.52 4.78 -5.68
CA GLU A 62 -1.42 5.89 -5.43
C GLU A 62 -1.35 6.94 -6.54
N ALA A 63 -0.15 7.41 -6.90
CA ALA A 63 0.04 8.37 -7.98
C ALA A 63 -0.52 7.85 -9.31
N LEU A 64 -0.31 6.57 -9.65
CA LEU A 64 -0.88 5.97 -10.85
C LEU A 64 -2.42 6.06 -10.88
N VAL A 65 -3.08 5.86 -9.73
CA VAL A 65 -4.54 5.93 -9.61
C VAL A 65 -5.03 7.37 -9.64
N SER A 66 -4.33 8.29 -8.96
CA SER A 66 -4.71 9.70 -8.87
C SER A 66 -4.45 10.49 -10.16
N ASP A 67 -3.38 10.18 -10.88
CA ASP A 67 -2.97 10.88 -12.11
C ASP A 67 -3.71 10.34 -13.35
N PHE A 68 -4.49 9.26 -13.20
CA PHE A 68 -5.28 8.74 -14.31
C PHE A 68 -6.43 9.69 -14.64
N PRO A 69 -6.64 10.06 -15.92
CA PRO A 69 -7.52 11.16 -16.31
C PRO A 69 -9.00 10.93 -15.95
N HIS A 70 -9.41 9.68 -15.76
CA HIS A 70 -10.75 9.34 -15.32
C HIS A 70 -10.77 7.97 -14.64
N PRO A 71 -11.77 7.69 -13.78
CA PRO A 71 -11.90 6.39 -13.13
C PRO A 71 -12.07 5.24 -14.15
N PRO A 72 -11.73 3.98 -13.75
CA PRO A 72 -11.93 2.77 -14.57
C PRO A 72 -13.32 2.70 -15.23
N GLU A 73 -14.35 3.11 -14.49
CA GLU A 73 -15.76 3.09 -14.88
C GLU A 73 -16.09 3.98 -16.10
N PHE A 74 -15.25 4.97 -16.40
CA PHE A 74 -15.44 5.89 -17.52
C PHE A 74 -14.64 5.48 -18.77
N HIS A 75 -13.97 4.31 -18.74
CA HIS A 75 -13.26 3.75 -19.90
C HIS A 75 -14.16 2.92 -20.82
N GLU A 76 -15.45 3.26 -20.93
CA GLU A 76 -16.35 2.56 -21.85
C GLU A 76 -15.91 2.76 -23.32
N PRO A 77 -16.04 1.73 -24.18
CA PRO A 77 -15.94 1.92 -25.61
C PRO A 77 -17.03 2.89 -26.07
N PRO A 78 -16.81 3.71 -27.13
CA PRO A 78 -17.83 4.62 -27.64
C PRO A 78 -19.15 3.87 -27.89
N GLN A 79 -20.24 4.30 -27.25
CA GLN A 79 -21.57 3.66 -27.35
C GLN A 79 -22.30 3.96 -28.67
N GLU A 80 -21.65 4.62 -29.64
CA GLU A 80 -22.24 4.88 -30.95
C GLU A 80 -21.59 4.01 -32.02
N GLU A 81 -22.34 2.99 -32.44
CA GLU A 81 -22.33 2.34 -33.76
C GLU A 81 -21.05 2.48 -34.60
N VAL A 82 -19.99 1.76 -34.23
CA VAL A 82 -18.88 1.50 -35.15
C VAL A 82 -18.43 0.06 -34.97
N ASP A 83 -18.91 -0.82 -35.84
CA ASP A 83 -18.61 -2.25 -35.94
C ASP A 83 -17.11 -2.59 -36.18
N THR A 84 -16.19 -1.65 -35.97
CA THR A 84 -14.76 -1.79 -36.30
C THR A 84 -13.78 -1.15 -35.30
N LEU A 85 -14.26 -0.54 -34.21
CA LEU A 85 -13.37 0.09 -33.23
C LEU A 85 -12.80 -0.96 -32.27
N GLU A 86 -11.47 -1.10 -32.24
CA GLU A 86 -10.78 -2.00 -31.31
C GLU A 86 -11.26 -1.77 -29.86
N PRO A 87 -11.52 -2.84 -29.09
CA PRO A 87 -12.06 -2.70 -27.74
C PRO A 87 -11.00 -2.08 -26.82
N GLY A 88 -11.16 -0.78 -26.52
CA GLY A 88 -10.31 -0.11 -25.54
C GLY A 88 -10.52 1.40 -25.50
N CYS A 89 -10.33 1.98 -24.32
CA CYS A 89 -10.38 3.43 -24.14
C CYS A 89 -9.33 4.15 -24.98
N GLN A 90 -9.71 5.23 -25.67
CA GLN A 90 -8.86 6.00 -26.59
C GLN A 90 -8.34 7.31 -25.98
N CYS A 91 -8.31 7.43 -24.66
CA CYS A 91 -7.76 8.62 -24.04
C CYS A 91 -6.24 8.67 -24.23
N THR A 92 -5.68 9.88 -24.32
CA THR A 92 -4.26 10.12 -24.56
C THR A 92 -3.35 9.33 -23.61
N GLN A 93 -3.75 9.19 -22.35
CA GLN A 93 -2.97 8.45 -21.35
C GLN A 93 -2.92 6.95 -21.63
N CYS A 94 -4.06 6.34 -22.01
CA CYS A 94 -4.12 4.94 -22.41
C CYS A 94 -3.26 4.68 -23.65
N ASP A 95 -3.30 5.57 -24.64
CA ASP A 95 -2.49 5.43 -25.85
C ASP A 95 -1.00 5.55 -25.56
N LEU A 96 -0.59 6.49 -24.71
CA LEU A 96 0.79 6.60 -24.26
C LEU A 96 1.27 5.35 -23.52
N LEU A 97 0.42 4.73 -22.70
CA LEU A 97 0.75 3.49 -22.00
C LEU A 97 0.83 2.30 -22.94
N ARG A 98 -0.04 2.23 -23.95
CA ARG A 98 0.04 1.20 -25.02
C ARG A 98 1.31 1.33 -25.83
N GLN A 99 1.71 2.55 -26.19
CA GLN A 99 2.98 2.81 -26.87
C GLN A 99 4.21 2.40 -26.04
N LYS A 100 4.11 2.46 -24.71
CA LYS A 100 5.14 1.95 -23.78
C LYS A 100 5.13 0.42 -23.63
N GLY A 101 4.16 -0.28 -24.23
CA GLY A 101 4.07 -1.74 -24.22
C GLY A 101 2.99 -2.31 -23.27
N CYS A 102 2.15 -1.47 -22.65
CA CYS A 102 1.02 -1.96 -21.87
C CYS A 102 -0.07 -2.51 -22.79
N LYS A 103 -0.52 -3.74 -22.55
CA LYS A 103 -1.57 -4.38 -23.36
C LYS A 103 -2.94 -3.80 -23.06
N ASP A 104 -3.21 -3.55 -21.78
CA ASP A 104 -4.51 -3.07 -21.31
C ASP A 104 -4.30 -2.13 -20.11
N PRO A 105 -4.22 -0.81 -20.36
CA PRO A 105 -4.05 0.18 -19.31
C PRO A 105 -5.19 0.21 -18.28
N VAL A 106 -6.42 -0.13 -18.70
CA VAL A 106 -7.60 -0.10 -17.83
C VAL A 106 -7.52 -1.23 -16.81
N VAL A 107 -7.20 -2.44 -17.25
CA VAL A 107 -7.00 -3.59 -16.35
C VAL A 107 -5.83 -3.34 -15.39
N CYS A 108 -4.77 -2.65 -15.83
CA CYS A 108 -3.68 -2.25 -14.96
C CYS A 108 -4.13 -1.25 -13.89
N LEU A 109 -4.97 -0.28 -14.25
CA LEU A 109 -5.55 0.69 -13.32
C LEU A 109 -6.48 0.02 -12.31
N GLU A 110 -7.39 -0.84 -12.76
CA GLU A 110 -8.28 -1.61 -11.88
C GLU A 110 -7.48 -2.45 -10.89
N ARG A 111 -6.39 -3.08 -11.36
CA ARG A 111 -5.49 -3.82 -10.49
C ARG A 111 -4.83 -2.89 -9.48
N ALA A 112 -4.38 -1.70 -9.87
CA ALA A 112 -3.78 -0.75 -8.95
C ALA A 112 -4.74 -0.28 -7.84
N VAL A 113 -5.99 0.05 -8.22
CA VAL A 113 -7.08 0.38 -7.27
C VAL A 113 -7.33 -0.79 -6.32
N HIS A 114 -7.42 -2.00 -6.85
CA HIS A 114 -7.61 -3.19 -6.04
C HIS A 114 -6.47 -3.37 -5.03
N GLU A 115 -5.20 -3.25 -5.45
CA GLU A 115 -4.05 -3.39 -4.56
C GLU A 115 -4.04 -2.36 -3.42
N LEU A 116 -4.46 -1.11 -3.68
CA LEU A 116 -4.61 -0.09 -2.64
C LEU A 116 -5.72 -0.47 -1.63
N SER A 117 -6.86 -0.96 -2.12
CA SER A 117 -7.99 -1.37 -1.26
C SER A 117 -7.66 -2.51 -0.30
N LEU A 118 -6.64 -3.32 -0.60
CA LEU A 118 -6.19 -4.40 0.28
C LEU A 118 -5.35 -3.88 1.45
N LEU A 119 -4.87 -2.63 1.41
CA LEU A 119 -4.10 -2.05 2.51
C LEU A 119 -5.03 -1.69 3.67
N GLY A 120 -4.78 -2.28 4.84
CA GLY A 120 -5.48 -1.86 6.05
C GLY A 120 -5.16 -0.42 6.45
N GLU A 121 -6.05 0.24 7.20
CA GLU A 121 -5.95 1.65 7.63
C GLU A 121 -4.54 2.08 8.07
N LYS A 122 -3.89 1.32 8.95
CA LYS A 122 -2.52 1.62 9.42
C LYS A 122 -1.50 1.85 8.29
N TRP A 123 -1.71 1.21 7.15
CA TRP A 123 -0.78 1.13 6.03
C TRP A 123 -1.22 1.96 4.82
N HIS A 124 -2.44 2.49 4.84
CA HIS A 124 -3.01 3.22 3.72
C HIS A 124 -2.57 4.69 3.81
N PRO A 125 -1.97 5.29 2.75
CA PRO A 125 -1.45 6.66 2.78
C PRO A 125 -2.49 7.72 3.18
N ASN A 126 -3.72 7.51 2.73
CA ASN A 126 -4.84 8.42 2.95
C ASN A 126 -5.68 8.12 4.21
N ALA A 127 -5.23 7.20 5.06
CA ALA A 127 -5.92 6.95 6.33
C ALA A 127 -5.41 7.90 7.42
N ASP A 128 -6.32 8.32 8.30
CA ASP A 128 -5.96 9.11 9.47
C ASP A 128 -5.01 8.32 10.38
N ALA A 129 -3.74 8.72 10.42
CA ALA A 129 -2.77 8.13 11.30
C ALA A 129 -3.02 8.62 12.75
N PRO A 130 -3.02 7.72 13.75
CA PRO A 130 -3.11 8.13 15.14
C PRO A 130 -1.90 9.00 15.51
N THR A 131 -2.09 10.03 16.31
CA THR A 131 -0.97 10.85 16.78
C THR A 131 -0.17 10.13 17.88
N ILE A 132 1.04 10.60 18.16
CA ILE A 132 1.83 10.11 19.30
C ILE A 132 1.02 10.22 20.60
N ASN A 133 0.28 11.32 20.78
CA ASN A 133 -0.53 11.54 21.98
C ASN A 133 -1.65 10.50 22.10
N ASP A 134 -2.30 10.13 21.00
CA ASP A 134 -3.35 9.09 21.00
C ASP A 134 -2.80 7.74 21.45
N LEU A 135 -1.59 7.40 21.01
CA LEU A 135 -0.92 6.16 21.38
C LEU A 135 -0.47 6.17 22.86
N VAL A 136 0.09 7.29 23.34
CA VAL A 136 0.47 7.44 24.75
C VAL A 136 -0.77 7.36 25.65
N HIS A 137 -1.89 7.97 25.26
CA HIS A 137 -3.14 7.91 26.02
C HIS A 137 -3.66 6.47 26.11
N ARG A 138 -3.77 5.77 24.97
CA ARG A 138 -4.17 4.35 24.94
C ARG A 138 -3.26 3.47 25.79
N PHE A 139 -1.95 3.71 25.76
CA PHE A 139 -1.01 2.96 26.59
C PHE A 139 -1.25 3.19 28.09
N LYS A 140 -1.50 4.44 28.49
CA LYS A 140 -1.84 4.79 29.88
C LYS A 140 -3.14 4.13 30.33
N GLU A 141 -4.16 4.08 29.48
CA GLU A 141 -5.43 3.40 29.79
C GLU A 141 -5.22 1.90 30.00
N VAL A 142 -4.49 1.22 29.10
CA VAL A 142 -4.20 -0.21 29.24
C VAL A 142 -3.40 -0.48 30.51
N THR A 143 -2.34 0.30 30.75
CA THR A 143 -1.50 0.11 31.95
C THR A 143 -2.21 0.45 33.26
N ALA A 144 -3.18 1.37 33.26
CA ALA A 144 -3.99 1.67 34.43
C ALA A 144 -4.87 0.49 34.87
N THR A 145 -5.23 -0.42 33.95
CA THR A 145 -5.99 -1.64 34.28
C THR A 145 -5.12 -2.81 34.75
N LEU A 146 -3.80 -2.70 34.63
CA LEU A 146 -2.87 -3.73 35.09
C LEU A 146 -2.50 -3.47 36.55
N VAL A 147 -2.72 -4.47 37.42
CA VAL A 147 -2.22 -4.45 38.80
C VAL A 147 -0.73 -4.76 38.76
N LEU A 148 0.08 -3.75 38.47
CA LEU A 148 1.54 -3.85 38.42
C LEU A 148 2.13 -3.47 39.77
N SER A 149 3.06 -4.27 40.28
CA SER A 149 3.90 -3.88 41.42
C SER A 149 4.75 -2.64 41.05
N GLU A 150 5.19 -1.85 42.04
CA GLU A 150 6.03 -0.66 41.77
C GLU A 150 7.33 -0.98 41.00
N THR A 151 7.80 -2.24 41.09
CA THR A 151 8.97 -2.77 40.39
C THR A 151 8.70 -3.25 38.96
N GLU A 152 7.44 -3.37 38.53
CA GLU A 152 7.04 -3.83 37.18
C GLU A 152 6.77 -2.68 36.19
N LYS A 153 6.83 -1.41 36.65
CA LYS A 153 6.77 -0.23 35.78
C LYS A 153 8.11 -0.02 35.05
N VAL A 154 8.54 -1.02 34.28
CA VAL A 154 9.83 -1.02 33.57
C VAL A 154 9.72 -0.41 32.17
N PHE A 155 8.51 -0.33 31.61
CA PHE A 155 8.30 0.18 30.25
C PHE A 155 7.79 1.62 30.24
N ASP A 156 8.71 2.56 29.98
CA ASP A 156 8.37 3.90 29.48
C ASP A 156 8.34 3.85 27.94
N PRO A 157 7.16 3.94 27.31
CA PRO A 157 7.05 3.87 25.86
C PRO A 157 7.50 5.21 25.25
N VAL A 158 8.80 5.36 25.02
CA VAL A 158 9.30 6.39 24.10
C VAL A 158 8.85 6.01 22.69
N LEU A 159 7.72 6.57 22.26
CA LEU A 159 7.17 6.35 20.93
C LEU A 159 7.80 7.34 19.95
N SER A 160 8.43 6.80 18.91
CA SER A 160 8.92 7.58 17.77
C SER A 160 8.06 7.32 16.55
N ALA A 161 7.79 8.38 15.77
CA ALA A 161 7.23 8.26 14.43
C ALA A 161 8.34 7.84 13.46
N TYR A 162 8.03 6.88 12.58
CA TYR A 162 9.00 6.43 11.58
C TYR A 162 8.66 7.02 10.21
N ALA A 163 9.62 7.74 9.63
CA ALA A 163 9.53 8.33 8.30
C ALA A 163 10.05 7.40 7.20
N SER A 164 10.97 6.49 7.54
CA SER A 164 11.59 5.59 6.57
C SER A 164 11.32 4.12 6.89
N ARG A 165 11.31 3.29 5.83
CA ARG A 165 11.08 1.84 5.90
C ARG A 165 12.19 1.07 6.64
N GLU A 166 13.35 1.66 6.84
CA GLU A 166 14.51 1.00 7.47
C GLU A 166 14.37 0.93 9.01
N GLY A 167 13.62 1.85 9.63
CA GLY A 167 13.54 1.97 11.09
C GLY A 167 12.42 1.16 11.77
N GLY A 168 11.43 0.66 11.02
CA GLY A 168 10.21 0.09 11.59
C GLY A 168 10.25 -1.40 11.97
N PHE A 169 11.41 -2.06 11.87
CA PHE A 169 11.54 -3.49 12.22
C PHE A 169 11.63 -3.70 13.73
N ARG A 170 10.88 -4.68 14.24
CA ARG A 170 10.84 -5.05 15.66
C ARG A 170 10.95 -6.56 15.85
N ILE A 171 11.51 -6.94 16.99
CA ILE A 171 11.61 -8.33 17.45
C ILE A 171 10.43 -8.58 18.40
N PHE A 172 9.78 -9.74 18.25
CA PHE A 172 8.68 -10.21 19.08
C PHE A 172 9.00 -11.59 19.64
#